data_AF-A0A366XM93-F1
#
_entry.id   AF-A0A366XM93-F1
#
_cell.length_a   1.000
_cell.length_b   1.000
_cell.length_c   1.000
_cell.angle_alpha   90.00
_cell.angle_beta   90.00
_cell.angle_gamma   90.00
#
_symmetry.space_group_name_H-M   'P 1'
#
loop_
_entity.id
_entity.type
_entity.pdbx_description
1 polymer ?
#
loop_
_entity_poly.entity_id
_entity_poly.type
_entity_poly.pdbx_seq_one_letter_code
_entity_poly.pdbx_strand_id
1 'polypeptide(L)'
;MKKNGILQVNSIQWLDGITYLNITITSSGNFWYRDSYKCTQRGFFTCKSGYNVDYQFKLRDSSGKEYVIKHVDGYPRRYTEKNDEGKIVKRRRELVELNAGTYDLVFTDVPKQNIKDLDLYEDFCGNTDGQWSVCDIETQYFDEEQAEQQAILDYLAQYNIATLSVDTLKELHGMYRKYDRVTVLLENTILERILQTNSIEKLHQYNLQFKSNHEMISTSTEKIFSLIKTKDSVAGYEWFISQYSSSKWAIEALKRTHEIMYSNAAQLNTITSYNTFIINYPTASQVKLALSKSMSIEKVIYTDFGLLSFFNIDKEKEKKARKLLIKAKQIERYPVDNKLSNENKVGYLLVADRMYKLLQQEFDEADATLRHLESKEFKDFVKDLNSSLDRIQSTLDKIDNNSRRTASYVQESIAVSKKGFSDASADRGMSEYYLKKHREWEKLMHNKDHGYQ
;
A
#
# COMPACT_ATOMS: atom_id res chain seq x y z
N MET A 1 -32.34 -10.39 -40.63
CA MET A 1 -33.14 -10.40 -39.38
C MET A 1 -33.26 -8.96 -38.91
N LYS A 2 -34.48 -8.43 -38.80
CA LYS A 2 -34.72 -7.03 -38.43
C LYS A 2 -34.41 -6.83 -36.95
N LYS A 3 -33.47 -5.93 -36.63
CA LYS A 3 -33.22 -5.43 -35.29
C LYS A 3 -34.44 -4.61 -34.84
N ASN A 4 -35.33 -5.21 -34.05
CA ASN A 4 -36.40 -4.49 -33.35
C ASN A 4 -35.94 -4.32 -31.90
N GLY A 5 -35.14 -3.30 -31.61
CA GLY A 5 -34.87 -2.93 -30.22
C GLY A 5 -36.07 -2.19 -29.65
N ILE A 6 -36.62 -2.65 -28.53
CA ILE A 6 -37.78 -2.01 -27.88
C ILE A 6 -37.38 -0.72 -27.16
N LEU A 7 -36.09 -0.46 -26.91
CA LEU A 7 -35.61 0.69 -26.16
C LEU A 7 -34.43 1.38 -26.86
N GLN A 8 -34.56 2.69 -27.10
CA GLN A 8 -33.53 3.55 -27.69
C GLN A 8 -33.18 4.66 -26.71
N VAL A 9 -31.89 4.84 -26.38
CA VAL A 9 -31.43 6.00 -25.60
C VAL A 9 -31.26 7.18 -26.55
N ASN A 10 -32.07 8.22 -26.37
CA ASN A 10 -32.04 9.41 -27.22
C ASN A 10 -31.04 10.45 -26.75
N SER A 11 -30.89 10.64 -25.44
CA SER A 11 -29.94 11.63 -24.88
C SER A 11 -29.64 11.39 -23.40
N ILE A 12 -28.51 11.92 -22.92
CA ILE A 12 -28.14 11.93 -21.50
C ILE A 12 -27.88 13.38 -21.08
N GLN A 13 -28.55 13.84 -20.03
CA GLN A 13 -28.39 15.19 -19.48
C GLN A 13 -28.00 15.11 -18.00
N TRP A 14 -27.15 16.02 -17.54
CA TRP A 14 -26.74 16.11 -16.14
C TRP A 14 -27.04 17.50 -15.60
N LEU A 15 -27.86 17.57 -14.55
CA LEU A 15 -28.30 18.81 -13.93
C LEU A 15 -28.33 18.61 -12.41
N ASP A 16 -27.60 19.46 -11.67
CA ASP A 16 -27.65 19.54 -10.20
C ASP A 16 -27.48 18.20 -9.44
N GLY A 17 -26.56 17.34 -9.89
CA GLY A 17 -26.32 16.04 -9.26
C GLY A 17 -27.31 14.94 -9.66
N ILE A 18 -28.18 15.22 -10.65
CA ILE A 18 -29.16 14.30 -11.20
C ILE A 18 -28.81 14.02 -12.66
N THR A 19 -28.74 12.74 -13.04
CA THR A 19 -28.59 12.33 -14.44
C THR A 19 -29.95 11.95 -15.00
N TYR A 20 -30.30 12.49 -16.16
CA TYR A 20 -31.49 12.18 -16.93
C TYR A 20 -31.09 11.41 -18.17
N LEU A 21 -31.68 10.24 -18.40
CA LEU A 21 -31.49 9.43 -19.59
C LEU A 21 -32.82 9.43 -20.36
N ASN A 22 -32.89 10.17 -21.45
CA ASN A 22 -34.08 10.19 -22.28
C ASN A 22 -34.11 8.90 -23.12
N ILE A 23 -35.14 8.08 -22.95
CA ILE A 23 -35.32 6.81 -23.66
C ILE A 23 -36.62 6.82 -24.45
N THR A 24 -36.61 6.24 -25.64
CA THR A 24 -37.81 5.89 -26.40
C THR A 24 -38.07 4.40 -26.25
N ILE A 25 -39.27 4.06 -25.79
CA ILE A 25 -39.78 2.70 -25.80
C ILE A 25 -40.65 2.53 -27.06
N THR A 26 -40.23 1.67 -27.98
CA THR A 26 -40.86 1.51 -29.31
C THR A 26 -41.98 0.48 -29.33
N SER A 27 -42.13 -0.35 -28.28
CA SER A 27 -43.26 -1.26 -28.10
C SER A 27 -43.57 -1.50 -26.61
N SER A 28 -44.84 -1.72 -26.27
CA SER A 28 -45.28 -1.96 -24.89
C SER A 28 -44.73 -3.28 -24.34
N GLY A 29 -44.17 -3.28 -23.13
CA GLY A 29 -43.57 -4.47 -22.53
C GLY A 29 -43.29 -4.31 -21.02
N ASN A 30 -42.93 -5.44 -20.39
CA ASN A 30 -42.48 -5.47 -19.00
C ASN A 30 -40.96 -5.27 -18.94
N PHE A 31 -40.49 -4.44 -18.01
CA PHE A 31 -39.07 -4.13 -17.85
C PHE A 31 -38.55 -4.67 -16.53
N TRP A 32 -37.37 -5.29 -16.57
CA TRP A 32 -36.65 -5.74 -15.40
C TRP A 32 -35.24 -5.15 -15.43
N TYR A 33 -34.77 -4.66 -14.29
CA TYR A 33 -33.37 -4.32 -14.09
C TYR A 33 -32.74 -5.36 -13.18
N ARG A 34 -31.55 -5.85 -13.55
CA ARG A 34 -30.78 -6.81 -12.76
C ARG A 34 -29.57 -6.09 -12.18
N ASP A 35 -29.62 -5.80 -10.88
CA ASP A 35 -28.43 -5.35 -10.18
C ASP A 35 -27.52 -6.56 -9.90
N SER A 36 -26.49 -6.75 -10.73
CA SER A 36 -25.47 -7.77 -10.49
C SER A 36 -24.41 -7.31 -9.48
N TYR A 37 -24.47 -6.07 -8.99
CA TYR A 37 -23.42 -5.46 -8.18
C TYR A 37 -23.95 -5.10 -6.79
N LYS A 38 -23.84 -6.05 -5.85
CA LYS A 38 -24.07 -5.80 -4.40
C LYS A 38 -23.48 -4.44 -3.99
N CYS A 39 -24.23 -3.64 -3.20
CA CYS A 39 -23.70 -2.44 -2.52
C CYS A 39 -22.33 -2.78 -1.92
N THR A 40 -21.27 -2.26 -2.53
CA THR A 40 -19.94 -2.22 -1.95
C THR A 40 -19.52 -0.75 -1.97
N GLN A 41 -18.52 -0.38 -1.16
CA GLN A 41 -17.94 0.98 -1.24
C GLN A 41 -17.38 1.33 -2.64
N ARG A 42 -17.38 0.38 -3.58
CA ARG A 42 -16.88 0.48 -4.95
C ARG A 42 -17.85 -0.08 -5.99
N GLY A 43 -19.11 -0.33 -5.63
CA GLY A 43 -20.14 -0.79 -6.56
C GLY A 43 -20.77 0.38 -7.32
N PHE A 44 -21.59 0.07 -8.33
CA PHE A 44 -22.31 1.05 -9.16
C PHE A 44 -23.07 2.09 -8.30
N PHE A 45 -23.66 1.63 -7.20
CA PHE A 45 -24.29 2.46 -6.15
C PHE A 45 -23.42 2.55 -4.88
N THR A 46 -23.07 3.76 -4.46
CA THR A 46 -22.36 4.03 -3.20
C THR A 46 -23.36 4.25 -2.05
N CYS A 47 -23.64 3.18 -1.32
CA CYS A 47 -24.60 3.20 -0.21
C CYS A 47 -23.88 3.66 1.10
N LYS A 48 -24.39 4.67 1.82
CA LYS A 48 -24.00 4.88 3.23
C LYS A 48 -24.51 3.68 4.04
N SER A 49 -23.64 3.07 4.85
CA SER A 49 -23.93 1.83 5.58
C SER A 49 -25.28 1.90 6.31
N GLY A 50 -26.20 0.98 5.99
CA GLY A 50 -27.46 0.78 6.73
C GLY A 50 -28.74 1.11 5.96
N TYR A 51 -28.67 1.67 4.76
CA TYR A 51 -29.86 1.89 3.92
C TYR A 51 -29.99 0.79 2.87
N ASN A 52 -31.11 0.07 2.87
CA ASN A 52 -31.54 -0.73 1.72
C ASN A 52 -31.71 0.21 0.53
N VAL A 53 -31.20 -0.18 -0.65
CA VAL A 53 -31.28 0.56 -1.91
C VAL A 53 -32.71 0.51 -2.45
N ASP A 54 -33.66 1.08 -1.72
CA ASP A 54 -35.07 0.91 -2.07
C ASP A 54 -35.60 2.06 -2.94
N TYR A 55 -34.83 3.11 -3.23
CA TYR A 55 -35.35 4.27 -3.95
C TYR A 55 -34.29 5.09 -4.70
N GLN A 56 -33.94 4.74 -5.95
CA GLN A 56 -33.30 5.72 -6.86
C GLN A 56 -33.68 5.60 -8.34
N PHE A 57 -34.45 4.59 -8.77
CA PHE A 57 -34.91 4.47 -10.15
C PHE A 57 -36.32 5.03 -10.32
N LYS A 58 -36.41 6.18 -10.99
CA LYS A 58 -37.69 6.77 -11.41
C LYS A 58 -37.73 6.87 -12.93
N LEU A 59 -38.84 6.46 -13.51
CA LEU A 59 -39.22 6.81 -14.88
C LEU A 59 -40.17 7.99 -14.82
N ARG A 60 -39.95 8.99 -15.67
CA ARG A 60 -40.91 10.08 -15.86
C ARG A 60 -41.41 10.03 -17.28
N ASP A 61 -42.73 9.94 -17.48
CA ASP A 61 -43.30 10.03 -18.83
C ASP A 61 -43.39 11.48 -19.31
N SER A 62 -43.75 11.65 -20.59
CA SER A 62 -43.92 12.97 -21.22
C SER A 62 -44.99 13.86 -20.58
N SER A 63 -45.90 13.30 -19.76
CA SER A 63 -46.89 14.05 -18.99
C SER A 63 -46.36 14.53 -17.63
N GLY A 64 -45.12 14.18 -17.29
CA GLY A 64 -44.49 14.49 -16.01
C GLY A 64 -44.86 13.52 -14.89
N LYS A 65 -45.59 12.43 -15.20
CA LYS A 65 -45.97 11.43 -14.21
C LYS A 65 -44.78 10.52 -13.92
N GLU A 66 -44.49 10.34 -12.63
CA GLU A 66 -43.39 9.52 -12.15
C GLU A 66 -43.84 8.08 -11.85
N TYR A 67 -43.05 7.11 -12.29
CA TYR A 67 -43.17 5.69 -11.98
C TYR A 67 -41.92 5.26 -11.22
N VAL A 68 -42.10 4.61 -10.07
CA VAL A 68 -40.99 4.09 -9.26
C VAL A 68 -40.76 2.63 -9.65
N ILE A 69 -39.56 2.30 -10.13
CA ILE A 69 -39.19 0.91 -10.40
C ILE A 69 -38.75 0.29 -9.08
N LYS A 70 -39.54 -0.65 -8.55
CA LYS A 70 -39.17 -1.39 -7.34
C LYS A 70 -38.38 -2.64 -7.67
N HIS A 71 -37.30 -2.88 -6.94
CA HIS A 71 -36.54 -4.13 -6.99
C HIS A 71 -37.45 -5.33 -6.70
N VAL A 72 -37.40 -6.35 -7.57
CA VAL A 72 -38.10 -7.61 -7.34
C VAL A 72 -37.07 -8.66 -6.93
N ASP A 73 -36.81 -8.75 -5.64
CA ASP A 73 -35.99 -9.82 -5.08
C ASP A 73 -36.70 -11.18 -5.21
N GLY A 74 -36.39 -11.89 -6.29
CA GLY A 74 -36.82 -13.26 -6.53
C GLY A 74 -38.31 -13.43 -6.86
N TYR A 75 -38.63 -14.60 -7.42
CA TYR A 75 -39.98 -15.15 -7.68
C TYR A 75 -41.09 -14.55 -6.81
N PRO A 76 -42.33 -14.34 -7.31
CA PRO A 76 -43.38 -13.61 -6.61
C PRO A 76 -43.72 -14.26 -5.27
N ARG A 77 -43.05 -13.81 -4.21
CA ARG A 77 -43.36 -14.22 -2.85
C ARG A 77 -44.57 -13.40 -2.42
N ARG A 78 -45.69 -14.10 -2.21
CA ARG A 78 -46.86 -13.54 -1.51
C ARG A 78 -46.38 -13.05 -0.15
N TYR A 79 -46.34 -11.74 0.05
CA TYR A 79 -46.12 -11.18 1.37
C TYR A 79 -47.45 -10.66 1.93
N THR A 80 -47.59 -10.80 3.24
CA THR A 80 -48.78 -10.40 4.00
C THR A 80 -48.42 -9.17 4.80
N GLU A 81 -49.15 -8.09 4.56
CA GLU A 81 -48.98 -6.83 5.28
C GLU A 81 -50.24 -6.58 6.11
N LYS A 82 -50.08 -6.00 7.30
CA LYS A 82 -51.21 -5.60 8.14
C LYS A 82 -51.55 -4.16 7.80
N ASN A 83 -52.83 -3.87 7.57
CA ASN A 83 -53.26 -2.48 7.45
C ASN A 83 -53.20 -1.78 8.82
N ASP A 84 -53.49 -0.48 8.86
CA ASP A 84 -53.41 0.36 10.06
C ASP A 84 -54.34 -0.10 11.21
N GLU A 85 -55.27 -1.01 10.92
CA GLU A 85 -56.17 -1.67 11.89
C GLU A 85 -55.67 -3.06 12.34
N GLY A 86 -54.49 -3.49 11.89
CA GLY A 86 -53.87 -4.76 12.25
C GLY A 86 -54.39 -5.99 11.49
N LYS A 87 -55.26 -5.82 10.49
CA LYS A 87 -55.78 -6.92 9.66
C LYS A 87 -54.84 -7.25 8.51
N ILE A 88 -54.57 -8.54 8.33
CA ILE A 88 -53.71 -9.04 7.26
C ILE A 88 -54.42 -8.91 5.92
N VAL A 89 -53.87 -8.08 5.01
CA VAL A 89 -54.35 -7.92 3.64
C VAL A 89 -53.34 -8.56 2.68
N LYS A 90 -53.82 -9.47 1.82
CA LYS A 90 -53.01 -10.03 0.71
C LYS A 90 -53.20 -9.14 -0.52
N ARG A 91 -52.19 -8.38 -0.92
CA ARG A 91 -52.17 -7.66 -2.21
C ARG A 91 -51.26 -8.38 -3.21
N ARG A 92 -51.69 -8.47 -4.47
CA ARG A 92 -50.81 -8.72 -5.63
C ARG A 92 -50.15 -7.39 -5.97
N ARG A 93 -48.83 -7.33 -6.15
CA ARG A 93 -48.18 -6.13 -6.70
C ARG A 93 -48.61 -6.01 -8.17
N GLU A 94 -49.11 -4.83 -8.54
CA GLU A 94 -49.43 -4.50 -9.94
C GLU A 94 -48.13 -4.37 -10.73
N LEU A 95 -48.05 -5.04 -11.88
CA LEU A 95 -47.04 -4.77 -12.88
C LEU A 95 -47.31 -3.39 -13.48
N VAL A 96 -46.27 -2.58 -13.67
CA VAL A 96 -46.37 -1.34 -14.42
C VAL A 96 -46.19 -1.69 -15.89
N GLU A 97 -47.29 -1.81 -16.63
CA GLU A 97 -47.26 -1.84 -18.09
C GLU A 97 -46.88 -0.45 -18.60
N LEU A 98 -45.71 -0.35 -19.24
CA LEU A 98 -45.27 0.86 -19.90
C LEU A 98 -45.73 0.82 -21.37
N ASN A 99 -46.40 1.88 -21.79
CA ASN A 99 -46.78 2.04 -23.19
C ASN A 99 -45.59 2.49 -24.03
N ALA A 100 -45.65 2.26 -25.34
CA ALA A 100 -44.69 2.85 -26.26
C ALA A 100 -44.72 4.39 -26.12
N GLY A 101 -43.55 5.02 -25.98
CA GLY A 101 -43.44 6.43 -25.67
C GLY A 101 -42.05 6.84 -25.20
N THR A 102 -41.85 8.13 -24.99
CA THR A 102 -40.59 8.68 -24.49
C THR A 102 -40.66 8.85 -22.97
N TYR A 103 -39.62 8.37 -22.28
CA TYR A 103 -39.48 8.44 -20.84
C TYR A 103 -38.12 9.01 -20.46
N ASP A 104 -38.04 9.72 -19.34
CA ASP A 104 -36.78 10.10 -18.72
C ASP A 104 -36.47 9.12 -17.58
N LEU A 105 -35.33 8.44 -17.67
CA LEU A 105 -34.74 7.66 -16.59
C LEU A 105 -33.93 8.60 -15.71
N VAL A 106 -34.35 8.77 -14.45
CA VAL A 106 -33.76 9.76 -13.55
C VAL A 106 -32.90 9.04 -12.52
N PHE A 107 -31.59 9.33 -12.53
CA PHE A 107 -30.62 8.88 -11.53
C PHE A 107 -30.27 10.02 -10.58
N THR A 108 -30.64 9.90 -9.33
CA THR A 108 -30.16 10.80 -8.25
C THR A 108 -28.87 10.25 -7.66
N ASP A 109 -27.85 11.09 -7.51
CA ASP A 109 -26.57 10.77 -6.83
C ASP A 109 -25.70 9.68 -7.48
N VAL A 110 -25.91 9.36 -8.76
CA VAL A 110 -25.06 8.44 -9.53
C VAL A 110 -24.00 9.24 -10.31
N PRO A 111 -22.69 9.07 -10.04
CA PRO A 111 -21.64 9.71 -10.82
C PRO A 111 -21.69 9.27 -12.29
N LYS A 112 -21.53 10.21 -13.23
CA LYS A 112 -21.52 9.95 -14.69
C LYS A 112 -20.63 8.77 -15.11
N GLN A 113 -19.48 8.63 -14.46
CA GLN A 113 -18.50 7.56 -14.71
C GLN A 113 -19.00 6.16 -14.34
N ASN A 114 -19.94 6.04 -13.41
CA ASN A 114 -20.52 4.74 -13.03
C ASN A 114 -21.57 4.30 -14.06
N ILE A 115 -22.26 5.23 -14.72
CA ILE A 115 -23.29 4.93 -15.74
C ILE A 115 -22.72 4.18 -16.97
N LYS A 116 -21.39 4.17 -17.15
CA LYS A 116 -20.69 3.43 -18.19
C LYS A 116 -20.90 1.90 -18.14
N ASP A 117 -21.26 1.36 -16.97
CA ASP A 117 -21.48 -0.09 -16.75
C ASP A 117 -22.98 -0.46 -16.67
N LEU A 118 -23.88 0.41 -17.15
CA LEU A 118 -25.32 0.17 -17.07
C LEU A 118 -25.79 -0.76 -18.21
N ASP A 119 -25.76 -2.06 -17.96
CA ASP A 119 -26.41 -3.04 -18.82
C ASP A 119 -27.93 -3.00 -18.59
N LEU A 120 -28.67 -2.54 -19.60
CA LEU A 120 -30.13 -2.67 -19.65
C LEU A 120 -30.46 -3.96 -20.39
N TYR A 121 -31.13 -4.91 -19.72
CA TYR A 121 -31.59 -6.14 -20.34
C TYR A 121 -33.05 -6.02 -20.75
N GLU A 122 -33.37 -6.51 -21.94
CA GLU A 122 -34.74 -6.74 -22.39
C GLU A 122 -35.26 -8.04 -21.77
N ASP A 123 -36.57 -8.12 -21.47
CA ASP A 123 -37.18 -9.40 -21.11
C ASP A 123 -37.27 -10.28 -22.37
N PHE A 124 -36.42 -11.31 -22.43
CA PHE A 124 -36.47 -12.51 -23.29
C PHE A 124 -37.00 -12.34 -24.72
N CYS A 125 -36.10 -12.01 -25.65
CA CYS A 125 -36.39 -12.00 -27.08
C CYS A 125 -36.53 -13.41 -27.65
N GLY A 126 -37.73 -13.97 -27.56
CA GLY A 126 -38.21 -15.05 -28.42
C GLY A 126 -37.77 -16.47 -28.04
N ASN A 127 -38.75 -17.33 -27.80
CA ASN A 127 -38.58 -18.77 -27.73
C ASN A 127 -38.72 -19.34 -29.15
N THR A 128 -37.62 -19.71 -29.79
CA THR A 128 -37.71 -20.51 -31.03
C THR A 128 -37.34 -21.97 -30.88
N ASP A 129 -36.55 -22.40 -29.89
CA ASP A 129 -36.24 -23.85 -29.73
C ASP A 129 -35.80 -24.25 -28.30
N GLY A 130 -36.28 -23.56 -27.25
CA GLY A 130 -35.96 -23.93 -25.87
C GLY A 130 -34.53 -23.59 -25.39
N GLN A 131 -33.77 -22.82 -26.16
CA GLN A 131 -32.56 -22.14 -25.68
C GLN A 131 -32.85 -20.65 -25.48
N TRP A 132 -32.60 -20.17 -24.27
CA TRP A 132 -32.76 -18.78 -23.87
C TRP A 132 -31.53 -17.97 -24.34
N SER A 133 -31.73 -16.95 -25.16
CA SER A 133 -30.67 -16.00 -25.56
C SER A 133 -30.94 -14.61 -24.99
N VAL A 134 -29.91 -14.01 -24.39
CA VAL A 134 -29.90 -12.62 -23.91
C VAL A 134 -29.65 -11.69 -25.10
N CYS A 135 -30.39 -10.60 -25.22
CA CYS A 135 -30.11 -9.53 -26.18
C CYS A 135 -29.55 -8.32 -25.43
N ASP A 136 -28.34 -7.90 -25.82
CA ASP A 136 -27.68 -6.72 -25.25
C ASP A 136 -28.24 -5.44 -25.90
N ILE A 137 -28.59 -4.46 -25.06
CA ILE A 137 -28.92 -3.10 -25.52
C ILE A 137 -27.60 -2.33 -25.65
N GLU A 138 -27.01 -2.30 -26.85
CA GLU A 138 -25.88 -1.43 -27.15
C GLU A 138 -26.34 0.03 -27.24
N THR A 139 -25.82 0.89 -26.35
CA THR A 139 -26.13 2.33 -26.35
C THR A 139 -25.37 3.05 -27.48
N GLN A 140 -26.07 3.63 -28.46
CA GLN A 140 -25.50 4.35 -29.61
C GLN A 140 -24.44 5.43 -29.26
N TYR A 141 -24.56 6.09 -28.10
CA TYR A 141 -23.60 7.10 -27.66
C TYR A 141 -22.21 6.51 -27.38
N PHE A 142 -22.15 5.23 -26.99
CA PHE A 142 -20.89 4.51 -26.80
C PHE A 142 -20.23 4.21 -28.15
N ASP A 143 -21.01 3.94 -29.20
CA ASP A 143 -20.47 3.69 -30.55
C ASP A 143 -19.81 4.94 -31.14
N GLU A 144 -20.39 6.13 -30.94
CA GLU A 144 -19.81 7.39 -31.39
C GLU A 144 -18.52 7.71 -30.65
N GLU A 145 -18.50 7.58 -29.31
CA GLU A 145 -17.28 7.81 -28.53
C GLU A 145 -16.20 6.78 -28.86
N GLN A 146 -16.55 5.51 -29.05
CA GLN A 146 -15.61 4.47 -29.48
C GLN A 146 -15.10 4.73 -30.91
N ALA A 147 -15.94 5.21 -31.82
CA ALA A 147 -15.54 5.59 -33.17
C ALA A 147 -14.60 6.80 -33.17
N GLU A 148 -14.88 7.82 -32.34
CA GLU A 148 -13.98 8.96 -32.13
C GLU A 148 -12.62 8.50 -31.56
N GLN A 149 -12.64 7.64 -30.53
CA GLN A 149 -11.41 7.08 -29.97
C GLN A 149 -10.64 6.30 -31.01
N GLN A 150 -11.31 5.47 -31.81
CA GLN A 150 -10.68 4.67 -32.85
C GLN A 150 -10.08 5.56 -33.95
N ALA A 151 -10.78 6.61 -34.38
CA ALA A 151 -10.25 7.57 -35.35
C ALA A 151 -8.99 8.28 -34.84
N ILE A 152 -8.95 8.64 -33.55
CA ILE A 152 -7.76 9.25 -32.93
C ILE A 152 -6.62 8.23 -32.85
N LEU A 153 -6.90 6.98 -32.47
CA LEU A 153 -5.89 5.91 -32.43
C LEU A 153 -5.30 5.65 -33.82
N ASP A 154 -6.14 5.58 -34.85
CA ASP A 154 -5.72 5.39 -36.24
C ASP A 154 -4.87 6.56 -36.72
N TYR A 155 -5.25 7.80 -36.38
CA TYR A 155 -4.45 8.99 -36.65
C TYR A 155 -3.07 8.90 -35.96
N LEU A 156 -3.02 8.59 -34.67
CA LEU A 156 -1.74 8.45 -33.94
C LEU A 156 -0.86 7.33 -34.50
N ALA A 157 -1.47 6.23 -34.97
CA ALA A 157 -0.75 5.13 -35.62
C ALA A 157 -0.14 5.57 -36.97
N GLN A 158 -0.87 6.33 -37.78
CA GLN A 158 -0.39 6.83 -39.08
C GLN A 158 0.80 7.80 -38.94
N TYR A 159 0.80 8.65 -37.92
CA TYR A 159 1.84 9.65 -37.70
C TYR A 159 3.08 9.13 -36.95
N ASN A 160 3.24 7.81 -36.85
CA ASN A 160 4.37 7.15 -36.19
C ASN A 160 4.66 7.77 -34.81
N ILE A 161 3.69 7.63 -33.90
CA ILE A 161 3.78 8.04 -32.49
C ILE A 161 5.13 7.72 -31.83
N ALA A 162 5.81 6.65 -32.28
CA ALA A 162 7.13 6.25 -31.83
C ALA A 162 8.24 7.31 -32.06
N THR A 163 8.03 8.31 -32.92
CA THR A 163 9.00 9.38 -33.23
C THR A 163 8.81 10.68 -32.44
N LEU A 164 7.66 10.89 -31.79
CA LEU A 164 7.36 12.13 -31.07
C LEU A 164 8.31 12.35 -29.88
N SER A 165 8.33 13.52 -29.23
CA SER A 165 9.09 13.68 -27.97
C SER A 165 8.26 13.21 -26.77
N VAL A 166 8.88 12.95 -25.60
CA VAL A 166 8.12 12.62 -24.38
C VAL A 166 7.22 13.79 -23.96
N ASP A 167 7.66 15.03 -24.14
CA ASP A 167 6.88 16.21 -23.76
C ASP A 167 5.66 16.38 -24.69
N THR A 168 5.84 16.16 -25.99
CA THR A 168 4.73 16.13 -26.95
C THR A 168 3.70 15.04 -26.60
N LEU A 169 4.14 13.84 -26.20
CA LEU A 169 3.21 12.80 -25.76
C LEU A 169 2.44 13.20 -24.49
N LYS A 170 3.06 13.93 -23.56
CA LYS A 170 2.39 14.44 -22.35
C LYS A 170 1.36 15.51 -22.69
N GLU A 171 1.65 16.39 -23.65
CA GLU A 171 0.69 17.38 -24.16
C GLU A 171 -0.52 16.68 -24.79
N LEU A 172 -0.29 15.70 -25.66
CA LEU A 172 -1.35 14.89 -26.27
C LEU A 172 -2.18 14.15 -25.21
N HIS A 173 -1.53 13.59 -24.18
CA HIS A 173 -2.25 12.96 -23.07
C HIS A 173 -3.17 13.95 -22.37
N GLY A 174 -2.70 15.18 -22.13
CA GLY A 174 -3.49 16.28 -21.60
C GLY A 174 -4.70 16.65 -22.46
N MET A 175 -4.53 16.69 -23.78
CA MET A 175 -5.61 17.00 -24.73
C MET A 175 -6.68 15.90 -24.78
N TYR A 176 -6.27 14.64 -24.72
CA TYR A 176 -7.17 13.48 -24.89
C TYR A 176 -7.60 12.82 -23.58
N ARG A 177 -7.53 13.52 -22.44
CA ARG A 177 -7.87 13.00 -21.09
C ARG A 177 -9.25 12.34 -20.97
N LYS A 178 -10.21 12.71 -21.83
CA LYS A 178 -11.56 12.14 -21.81
C LYS A 178 -11.65 10.75 -22.46
N TYR A 179 -10.61 10.31 -23.18
CA TYR A 179 -10.60 9.10 -23.99
C TYR A 179 -9.66 8.04 -23.39
N ASP A 180 -10.22 7.11 -22.63
CA ASP A 180 -9.47 6.15 -21.82
C ASP A 180 -8.46 5.33 -22.67
N ARG A 181 -8.88 4.79 -23.83
CA ARG A 181 -7.98 4.00 -24.71
C ARG A 181 -6.82 4.81 -25.26
N VAL A 182 -7.07 6.06 -25.64
CA VAL A 182 -6.05 6.98 -26.15
C VAL A 182 -5.06 7.33 -25.04
N THR A 183 -5.54 7.63 -23.84
CA THR A 183 -4.65 7.93 -22.70
C THR A 183 -3.78 6.75 -22.30
N VAL A 184 -4.31 5.52 -22.32
CA VAL A 184 -3.54 4.30 -22.02
C VAL A 184 -2.44 4.07 -23.06
N LEU A 185 -2.72 4.25 -24.36
CA LEU A 185 -1.70 4.17 -25.40
C LEU A 185 -0.57 5.19 -25.16
N LEU A 186 -0.93 6.44 -24.88
CA LEU A 186 0.02 7.53 -24.65
C LEU A 186 0.87 7.28 -23.41
N GLU A 187 0.26 6.87 -22.29
CA GLU A 187 0.95 6.50 -21.06
C GLU A 187 1.95 5.35 -21.29
N ASN A 188 1.53 4.28 -21.98
CA ASN A 188 2.40 3.17 -22.30
C ASN A 188 3.62 3.62 -23.12
N THR A 189 3.36 4.41 -24.18
CA THR A 189 4.42 4.91 -25.06
C THR A 189 5.40 5.81 -24.31
N ILE A 190 4.90 6.64 -23.39
CA ILE A 190 5.75 7.46 -22.51
C ILE A 190 6.61 6.56 -21.62
N LEU A 191 6.02 5.54 -20.99
CA LEU A 191 6.74 4.62 -20.11
C LEU A 191 7.85 3.89 -20.86
N GLU A 192 7.55 3.30 -22.03
CA GLU A 192 8.52 2.57 -22.84
C GLU A 192 9.78 3.40 -23.12
N ARG A 193 9.61 4.69 -23.41
CA ARG A 193 10.73 5.62 -23.64
C ARG A 193 11.49 5.94 -22.38
N ILE A 194 10.78 6.19 -21.28
CA ILE A 194 11.43 6.48 -19.99
C ILE A 194 12.22 5.25 -19.52
N LEU A 195 11.74 4.03 -19.74
CA LEU A 195 12.45 2.78 -19.42
C LEU A 195 13.82 2.71 -20.11
N GLN A 196 13.94 3.18 -21.35
CA GLN A 196 15.23 3.22 -22.08
C GLN A 196 16.24 4.18 -21.47
N THR A 197 15.79 5.22 -20.76
CA THR A 197 16.70 6.21 -20.17
C THR A 197 17.47 5.70 -18.95
N ASN A 198 17.03 4.57 -18.36
CA ASN A 198 17.53 4.01 -17.11
C ASN A 198 17.66 5.05 -15.98
N SER A 199 16.78 6.06 -15.95
CA SER A 199 16.77 7.12 -14.94
C SER A 199 15.70 6.83 -13.90
N ILE A 200 16.13 6.60 -12.65
CA ILE A 200 15.24 6.41 -11.50
C ILE A 200 14.33 7.62 -11.30
N GLU A 201 14.90 8.83 -11.42
CA GLU A 201 14.15 10.09 -11.31
C GLU A 201 13.02 10.16 -12.34
N LYS A 202 13.32 9.97 -13.64
CA LYS A 202 12.30 10.04 -14.69
C LYS A 202 11.19 8.99 -14.50
N LEU A 203 11.55 7.77 -14.09
CA LEU A 203 10.59 6.72 -13.76
C LEU A 203 9.73 7.06 -12.54
N HIS A 204 10.32 7.70 -11.52
CA HIS A 204 9.58 8.16 -10.35
C HIS A 204 8.62 9.30 -10.69
N GLN A 205 9.05 10.28 -11.48
CA GLN A 205 8.19 11.35 -11.97
C GLN A 205 7.02 10.81 -12.81
N TYR A 206 7.26 9.78 -13.64
CA TYR A 206 6.20 9.06 -14.33
C TYR A 206 5.17 8.49 -13.35
N ASN A 207 5.62 7.78 -12.30
CA ASN A 207 4.72 7.20 -11.29
C ASN A 207 3.93 8.26 -10.51
N LEU A 208 4.52 9.44 -10.28
CA LEU A 208 3.83 10.57 -9.64
C LEU A 208 2.76 11.18 -10.56
N GLN A 209 3.01 11.21 -11.87
CA GLN A 209 2.13 11.80 -12.87
C GLN A 209 0.94 10.89 -13.23
N PHE A 210 1.17 9.58 -13.38
CA PHE A 210 0.20 8.62 -13.92
C PHE A 210 -0.27 7.58 -12.88
N LYS A 211 -0.88 8.06 -11.78
CA LYS A 211 -1.19 7.23 -10.58
C LYS A 211 -2.31 6.19 -10.76
N SER A 212 -3.16 6.33 -11.78
CA SER A 212 -4.33 5.47 -12.01
C SER A 212 -3.98 4.13 -12.66
N ASN A 213 -2.86 4.04 -13.39
CA ASN A 213 -2.51 2.88 -14.19
C ASN A 213 -1.64 1.89 -13.41
N HIS A 214 -2.28 1.03 -12.62
CA HIS A 214 -1.62 0.13 -11.67
C HIS A 214 -0.58 -0.80 -12.30
N GLU A 215 -0.82 -1.28 -13.53
CA GLU A 215 0.11 -2.18 -14.22
C GLU A 215 1.39 -1.45 -14.63
N MET A 216 1.27 -0.29 -15.28
CA MET A 216 2.41 0.53 -15.71
C MET A 216 3.25 1.04 -14.53
N ILE A 217 2.59 1.44 -13.43
CA ILE A 217 3.28 1.81 -12.19
C ILE A 217 4.05 0.62 -11.63
N SER A 218 3.47 -0.59 -11.67
CA SER A 218 4.17 -1.80 -11.21
C SER A 218 5.43 -2.05 -12.04
N THR A 219 5.33 -1.98 -13.38
CA THR A 219 6.47 -2.15 -14.30
C THR A 219 7.56 -1.10 -14.06
N SER A 220 7.18 0.17 -13.93
CA SER A 220 8.11 1.27 -13.61
C SER A 220 8.77 1.07 -12.24
N THR A 221 7.99 0.69 -11.22
CA THR A 221 8.49 0.43 -9.85
C THR A 221 9.48 -0.73 -9.82
N GLU A 222 9.22 -1.79 -10.58
CA GLU A 222 10.15 -2.92 -10.74
C GLU A 222 11.45 -2.49 -11.41
N LYS A 223 11.37 -1.69 -12.49
CA LYS A 223 12.57 -1.13 -13.12
C LYS A 223 13.36 -0.24 -12.16
N ILE A 224 12.70 0.64 -11.41
CA ILE A 224 13.34 1.47 -10.38
C ILE A 224 14.09 0.59 -9.38
N PHE A 225 13.43 -0.45 -8.84
CA PHE A 225 14.07 -1.36 -7.89
C PHE A 225 15.29 -2.06 -8.50
N SER A 226 15.21 -2.53 -9.76
CA SER A 226 16.33 -3.17 -10.44
C SER A 226 17.57 -2.27 -10.58
N LEU A 227 17.34 -0.98 -10.86
CA LEU A 227 18.40 0.02 -10.97
C LEU A 227 19.03 0.31 -9.60
N ILE A 228 18.21 0.41 -8.56
CA ILE A 228 18.66 0.56 -7.17
C ILE A 228 19.49 -0.65 -6.75
N LYS A 229 19.03 -1.86 -7.10
CA LYS A 229 19.74 -3.11 -6.82
C LYS A 229 21.10 -3.18 -7.49
N THR A 230 21.23 -2.63 -8.70
CA THR A 230 22.52 -2.56 -9.41
C THR A 230 23.51 -1.61 -8.71
N LYS A 231 23.01 -0.52 -8.11
CA LYS A 231 23.83 0.43 -7.35
C LYS A 231 24.17 -0.04 -5.95
N ASP A 232 23.34 -0.92 -5.40
CA ASP A 232 23.50 -1.60 -4.11
C ASP A 232 23.91 -0.67 -2.96
N SER A 233 23.15 0.42 -2.80
CA SER A 233 23.41 1.44 -1.79
C SER A 233 22.28 1.51 -0.78
N VAL A 234 22.63 1.64 0.50
CA VAL A 234 21.67 1.76 1.61
C VAL A 234 20.72 2.93 1.38
N ALA A 235 21.25 4.11 1.04
CA ALA A 235 20.43 5.30 0.77
C ALA A 235 19.44 5.09 -0.39
N GLY A 236 19.82 4.33 -1.43
CA GLY A 236 18.93 3.99 -2.53
C GLY A 236 17.79 3.06 -2.11
N TYR A 237 18.09 2.02 -1.34
CA TYR A 237 17.05 1.13 -0.81
C TYR A 237 16.12 1.87 0.17
N GLU A 238 16.65 2.73 1.02
CA GLU A 238 15.85 3.54 1.93
C GLU A 238 14.95 4.53 1.21
N TRP A 239 15.47 5.20 0.18
CA TRP A 239 14.67 6.05 -0.68
C TRP A 239 13.56 5.22 -1.35
N PHE A 240 13.88 4.05 -1.90
CA PHE A 240 12.90 3.17 -2.54
C PHE A 240 11.76 2.82 -1.61
N ILE A 241 12.09 2.35 -0.40
CA ILE A 241 11.10 2.01 0.61
C ILE A 241 10.26 3.24 0.96
N SER A 242 10.89 4.41 1.13
CA SER A 242 10.17 5.63 1.50
C SER A 242 9.09 6.00 0.47
N GLN A 243 9.38 5.80 -0.82
CA GLN A 243 8.48 6.14 -1.93
C GLN A 243 7.51 5.01 -2.29
N TYR A 244 7.94 3.76 -2.14
CA TYR A 244 7.27 2.56 -2.65
C TYR A 244 7.08 1.49 -1.56
N SER A 245 6.82 1.91 -0.33
CA SER A 245 6.67 1.03 0.83
C SER A 245 5.62 -0.08 0.68
N SER A 246 4.59 0.12 -0.15
CA SER A 246 3.56 -0.89 -0.47
C SER A 246 3.95 -1.85 -1.60
N SER A 247 5.10 -1.64 -2.25
CA SER A 247 5.60 -2.50 -3.32
C SER A 247 6.05 -3.84 -2.75
N LYS A 248 5.84 -4.92 -3.53
CA LYS A 248 6.39 -6.25 -3.22
C LYS A 248 7.92 -6.24 -3.02
N TRP A 249 8.60 -5.28 -3.65
CA TRP A 249 10.05 -5.12 -3.61
C TRP A 249 10.56 -4.41 -2.33
N ALA A 250 9.68 -3.78 -1.54
CA ALA A 250 10.10 -3.05 -0.33
C ALA A 250 10.72 -3.97 0.72
N ILE A 251 10.23 -5.20 0.85
CA ILE A 251 10.79 -6.22 1.76
C ILE A 251 12.20 -6.60 1.32
N GLU A 252 12.41 -6.79 0.02
CA GLU A 252 13.72 -7.15 -0.52
C GLU A 252 14.73 -6.01 -0.32
N ALA A 253 14.32 -4.76 -0.59
CA ALA A 253 15.13 -3.57 -0.30
C ALA A 253 15.53 -3.49 1.19
N LEU A 254 14.61 -3.80 2.11
CA LEU A 254 14.87 -3.78 3.55
C LEU A 254 15.85 -4.88 3.95
N LYS A 255 15.62 -6.11 3.49
CA LYS A 255 16.54 -7.24 3.74
C LYS A 255 17.94 -6.91 3.25
N ARG A 256 18.06 -6.33 2.05
CA ARG A 256 19.36 -5.94 1.51
C ARG A 256 20.03 -4.83 2.30
N THR A 257 19.25 -3.86 2.80
CA THR A 257 19.74 -2.84 3.74
C THR A 257 20.34 -3.48 5.00
N HIS A 258 19.63 -4.43 5.62
CA HIS A 258 20.13 -5.14 6.79
C HIS A 258 21.44 -5.90 6.52
N GLU A 259 21.54 -6.57 5.38
CA GLU A 259 22.74 -7.30 4.98
C GLU A 259 23.96 -6.38 4.83
N ILE A 260 23.80 -5.25 4.12
CA ILE A 260 24.88 -4.28 3.93
C ILE A 260 25.32 -3.71 5.27
N MET A 261 24.37 -3.32 6.12
CA MET A 261 24.67 -2.69 7.41
C MET A 261 25.32 -3.66 8.40
N TYR A 262 24.90 -4.92 8.40
CA TYR A 262 25.60 -5.96 9.16
C TYR A 262 27.01 -6.21 8.63
N SER A 263 27.18 -6.30 7.31
CA SER A 263 28.49 -6.50 6.69
C SER A 263 29.48 -5.39 7.08
N ASN A 264 29.03 -4.13 7.06
CA ASN A 264 29.83 -2.99 7.50
C ASN A 264 30.18 -3.06 8.99
N ALA A 265 29.20 -3.41 9.85
CA ALA A 265 29.46 -3.60 11.27
C ALA A 265 30.49 -4.71 11.51
N ALA A 266 30.40 -5.80 10.75
CA ALA A 266 31.34 -6.93 10.78
C ALA A 266 32.73 -6.59 10.26
N GLN A 267 32.85 -5.67 9.29
CA GLN A 267 34.12 -5.17 8.79
C GLN A 267 34.85 -4.31 9.83
N LEU A 268 34.13 -3.42 10.51
CA LEU A 268 34.69 -2.60 11.60
C LEU A 268 35.02 -3.46 12.82
N ASN A 269 34.23 -4.50 13.06
CA ASN A 269 34.42 -5.50 14.11
C ASN A 269 34.63 -4.89 15.52
N THR A 270 33.85 -3.86 15.87
CA THR A 270 33.88 -3.23 17.19
C THR A 270 32.57 -3.50 17.92
N ILE A 271 32.59 -3.46 19.26
CA ILE A 271 31.36 -3.54 20.06
C ILE A 271 30.38 -2.44 19.63
N THR A 272 30.90 -1.25 19.38
CA THR A 272 30.08 -0.12 18.97
C THR A 272 29.43 -0.33 17.61
N SER A 273 30.16 -0.84 16.60
CA SER A 273 29.59 -1.08 15.27
C SER A 273 28.46 -2.11 15.30
N TYR A 274 28.63 -3.19 16.07
CA TYR A 274 27.57 -4.18 16.29
C TYR A 274 26.40 -3.60 17.10
N ASN A 275 26.65 -2.83 18.16
CA ASN A 275 25.60 -2.18 18.94
C ASN A 275 24.77 -1.23 18.07
N THR A 276 25.44 -0.42 17.25
CA THR A 276 24.78 0.48 16.29
C THR A 276 23.91 -0.31 15.32
N PHE A 277 24.38 -1.45 14.80
CA PHE A 277 23.56 -2.32 13.96
C PHE A 277 22.33 -2.87 14.70
N ILE A 278 22.51 -3.43 15.90
CA ILE A 278 21.43 -4.02 16.71
C ILE A 278 20.38 -2.97 17.10
N ILE A 279 20.83 -1.77 17.47
CA ILE A 279 19.97 -0.65 17.85
C ILE A 279 19.13 -0.18 16.66
N ASN A 280 19.77 -0.02 15.50
CA ASN A 280 19.11 0.51 14.30
C ASN A 280 18.26 -0.50 13.54
N TYR A 281 18.55 -1.80 13.68
CA TYR A 281 17.90 -2.87 12.96
C TYR A 281 17.55 -4.06 13.87
N PRO A 282 16.75 -3.86 14.94
CA PRO A 282 16.50 -4.89 15.95
C PRO A 282 15.71 -6.11 15.43
N THR A 283 15.08 -5.97 14.26
CA THR A 283 14.31 -7.02 13.58
C THR A 283 15.07 -7.71 12.45
N ALA A 284 16.33 -7.30 12.20
CA ALA A 284 17.15 -7.93 11.17
C ALA A 284 17.50 -9.38 11.54
N SER A 285 17.52 -10.27 10.56
CA SER A 285 17.87 -11.68 10.78
C SER A 285 19.31 -11.86 11.31
N GLN A 286 20.19 -10.90 11.03
CA GLN A 286 21.59 -10.90 11.48
C GLN A 286 21.79 -10.45 12.93
N VAL A 287 20.74 -9.96 13.64
CA VAL A 287 20.86 -9.47 15.03
C VAL A 287 21.44 -10.54 15.95
N LYS A 288 21.00 -11.79 15.84
CA LYS A 288 21.54 -12.89 16.65
C LYS A 288 23.06 -13.07 16.45
N LEU A 289 23.53 -12.91 15.22
CA LEU A 289 24.95 -13.02 14.89
C LEU A 289 25.74 -11.81 15.42
N ALA A 290 25.20 -10.59 15.26
CA ALA A 290 25.79 -9.37 15.81
C ALA A 290 25.89 -9.42 17.34
N LEU A 291 24.86 -9.92 18.03
CA LEU A 291 24.86 -10.14 19.49
C LEU A 291 25.97 -11.11 19.90
N SER A 292 26.11 -12.24 19.21
CA SER A 292 27.16 -13.22 19.50
C SER A 292 28.58 -12.64 19.31
N LYS A 293 28.83 -11.94 18.19
CA LYS A 293 30.15 -11.35 17.92
C LYS A 293 30.49 -10.21 18.88
N SER A 294 29.54 -9.34 19.20
CA SER A 294 29.77 -8.28 20.18
C SER A 294 30.00 -8.85 21.58
N MET A 295 29.29 -9.91 21.97
CA MET A 295 29.49 -10.59 23.25
C MET A 295 30.89 -11.19 23.37
N SER A 296 31.42 -11.81 22.32
CA SER A 296 32.77 -12.39 22.38
C SER A 296 33.85 -11.32 22.55
N ILE A 297 33.71 -10.16 21.89
CA ILE A 297 34.61 -9.02 22.06
C ILE A 297 34.47 -8.43 23.47
N GLU A 298 33.24 -8.24 23.95
CA GLU A 298 32.99 -7.76 25.33
C GLU A 298 33.59 -8.70 26.37
N LYS A 299 33.40 -10.01 26.22
CA LYS A 299 33.96 -11.02 27.11
C LYS A 299 35.46 -10.81 27.24
N VAL A 300 36.21 -10.75 26.14
CA VAL A 300 37.66 -10.50 26.18
C VAL A 300 37.98 -9.21 26.95
N ILE A 301 37.29 -8.10 26.71
CA ILE A 301 37.57 -6.82 27.37
C ILE A 301 37.30 -6.87 28.89
N TYR A 302 36.22 -7.52 29.31
CA TYR A 302 35.83 -7.55 30.72
C TYR A 302 36.44 -8.72 31.49
N THR A 303 36.84 -9.81 30.85
CA THR A 303 37.43 -10.98 31.52
C THR A 303 38.95 -11.07 31.37
N ASP A 304 39.60 -10.24 30.56
CA ASP A 304 41.07 -10.21 30.48
C ASP A 304 41.68 -9.50 31.70
N PHE A 305 42.09 -10.27 32.70
CA PHE A 305 42.72 -9.75 33.92
C PHE A 305 44.24 -9.55 33.78
N GLY A 306 44.84 -9.90 32.64
CA GLY A 306 46.27 -9.80 32.38
C GLY A 306 47.12 -10.82 33.15
N LEU A 307 48.40 -10.93 32.79
CA LEU A 307 49.34 -11.95 33.30
C LEU A 307 49.77 -11.75 34.77
N LEU A 308 49.36 -10.66 35.43
CA LEU A 308 49.80 -10.28 36.78
C LEU A 308 48.64 -10.15 37.79
N SER A 309 47.45 -10.64 37.47
CA SER A 309 46.26 -10.52 38.34
C SER A 309 46.28 -11.38 39.60
N PHE A 310 47.29 -12.23 39.81
CA PHE A 310 47.36 -13.24 40.87
C PHE A 310 47.13 -12.76 42.32
N PHE A 311 47.31 -11.48 42.62
CA PHE A 311 47.20 -10.96 44.00
C PHE A 311 45.89 -10.23 44.35
N ASN A 312 44.97 -9.99 43.39
CA ASN A 312 43.74 -9.21 43.63
C ASN A 312 42.56 -9.56 42.69
N ILE A 313 42.45 -10.83 42.28
CA ILE A 313 41.48 -11.29 41.27
C ILE A 313 40.04 -10.92 41.66
N ASP A 314 39.62 -11.19 42.90
CA ASP A 314 38.23 -10.97 43.33
C ASP A 314 37.85 -9.49 43.31
N LYS A 315 38.76 -8.62 43.76
CA LYS A 315 38.55 -7.17 43.76
C LYS A 315 38.47 -6.60 42.36
N GLU A 316 39.31 -7.08 41.43
CA GLU A 316 39.25 -6.64 40.03
C GLU A 316 38.05 -7.26 39.28
N LYS A 317 37.66 -8.51 39.58
CA LYS A 317 36.43 -9.16 39.08
C LYS A 317 35.21 -8.35 39.48
N GLU A 318 35.08 -7.98 40.76
CA GLU A 318 34.01 -7.13 41.28
C GLU A 318 33.99 -5.74 40.61
N LYS A 319 35.15 -5.10 40.46
CA LYS A 319 35.28 -3.78 39.81
C LYS A 319 34.85 -3.82 38.34
N LYS A 320 35.23 -4.86 37.60
CA LYS A 320 34.83 -5.03 36.20
C LYS A 320 33.36 -5.40 36.05
N ALA A 321 32.83 -6.25 36.93
CA ALA A 321 31.40 -6.54 37.03
C ALA A 321 30.60 -5.25 37.23
N ARG A 322 31.00 -4.40 38.20
CA ARG A 322 30.37 -3.08 38.41
C ARG A 322 30.44 -2.19 37.19
N LYS A 323 31.59 -2.11 36.52
CA LYS A 323 31.74 -1.29 35.31
C LYS A 323 30.85 -1.76 34.18
N LEU A 324 30.75 -3.07 33.96
CA LEU A 324 29.89 -3.68 32.96
C LEU A 324 28.41 -3.43 33.29
N LEU A 325 28.02 -3.62 34.55
CA LEU A 325 26.67 -3.35 35.07
C LEU A 325 26.26 -1.89 34.90
N ILE A 326 27.14 -0.94 35.25
CA ILE A 326 26.85 0.50 35.08
C ILE A 326 26.59 0.82 33.61
N LYS A 327 27.40 0.29 32.69
CA LYS A 327 27.20 0.50 31.26
C LYS A 327 25.91 -0.14 30.75
N ALA A 328 25.58 -1.36 31.20
CA ALA A 328 24.33 -2.02 30.84
C ALA A 328 23.12 -1.17 31.27
N LYS A 329 23.13 -0.66 32.51
CA LYS A 329 22.09 0.25 33.03
C LYS A 329 22.01 1.57 32.27
N GLN A 330 23.15 2.13 31.84
CA GLN A 330 23.15 3.35 31.02
C GLN A 330 22.46 3.12 29.68
N ILE A 331 22.74 1.97 29.03
CA ILE A 331 22.12 1.60 27.76
C ILE A 331 20.62 1.32 27.95
N GLU A 332 20.25 0.62 29.02
CA GLU A 332 18.86 0.34 29.37
C GLU A 332 18.04 1.62 29.61
N ARG A 333 18.61 2.61 30.31
CA ARG A 333 17.93 3.87 30.65
C ARG A 333 17.86 4.85 29.49
N TYR A 334 18.80 4.78 28.55
CA TYR A 334 18.88 5.71 27.43
C TYR A 334 17.55 5.93 26.69
N PRO A 335 16.77 4.88 26.33
CA PRO A 335 15.48 5.07 25.67
C PRO A 335 14.41 5.74 26.54
N VAL A 336 14.47 5.56 27.86
CA VAL A 336 13.55 6.20 28.81
C VAL A 336 13.89 7.67 28.95
N ASP A 337 15.17 7.98 29.19
CA ASP A 337 15.66 9.35 29.38
C ASP A 337 15.45 10.21 28.12
N ASN A 338 15.55 9.59 26.94
CA ASN A 338 15.34 10.25 25.65
C ASN A 338 13.93 10.07 25.07
N LYS A 339 12.98 9.54 25.85
CA LYS A 339 11.56 9.36 25.47
C LYS A 339 11.38 8.68 24.11
N LEU A 340 12.18 7.65 23.83
CA LEU A 340 12.09 6.90 22.57
C LEU A 340 10.75 6.14 22.49
N SER A 341 10.21 5.97 21.28
CA SER A 341 9.03 5.11 21.07
C SER A 341 9.35 3.67 21.44
N ASN A 342 8.32 2.86 21.68
CA ASN A 342 8.53 1.48 22.10
C ASN A 342 9.29 0.65 21.05
N GLU A 343 9.08 0.84 19.74
CA GLU A 343 9.87 0.12 18.72
C GLU A 343 11.35 0.52 18.77
N ASN A 344 11.64 1.78 19.07
CA ASN A 344 13.00 2.31 19.17
C ASN A 344 13.76 1.84 20.43
N LYS A 345 13.08 1.30 21.45
CA LYS A 345 13.76 0.82 22.68
C LYS A 345 14.34 -0.58 22.52
N VAL A 346 13.76 -1.38 21.64
CA VAL A 346 14.02 -2.81 21.53
C VAL A 346 15.50 -3.12 21.35
N GLY A 347 16.17 -2.44 20.42
CA GLY A 347 17.59 -2.68 20.17
C GLY A 347 18.49 -2.32 21.36
N TYR A 348 18.15 -1.31 22.15
CA TYR A 348 18.86 -0.99 23.40
C TYR A 348 18.65 -2.09 24.45
N LEU A 349 17.42 -2.60 24.59
CA LEU A 349 17.11 -3.69 25.52
C LEU A 349 17.86 -4.97 25.13
N LEU A 350 17.99 -5.28 23.83
CA LEU A 350 18.79 -6.41 23.35
C LEU A 350 20.28 -6.28 23.70
N VAL A 351 20.84 -5.07 23.57
CA VAL A 351 22.23 -4.80 23.95
C VAL A 351 22.42 -4.92 25.47
N ALA A 352 21.52 -4.35 26.27
CA ALA A 352 21.54 -4.47 27.73
C ALA A 352 21.40 -5.94 28.17
N ASP A 353 20.47 -6.69 27.59
CA ASP A 353 20.27 -8.13 27.86
C ASP A 353 21.54 -8.94 27.61
N ARG A 354 22.22 -8.71 26.48
CA ARG A 354 23.52 -9.34 26.19
C ARG A 354 24.53 -9.09 27.30
N MET A 355 24.62 -7.84 27.77
CA MET A 355 25.57 -7.47 28.83
C MET A 355 25.19 -8.08 30.18
N TYR A 356 23.90 -8.17 30.49
CA TYR A 356 23.40 -8.88 31.68
C TYR A 356 23.68 -10.38 31.63
N LYS A 357 23.54 -11.02 30.46
CA LYS A 357 23.95 -12.41 30.26
C LYS A 357 25.44 -12.61 30.45
N LEU A 358 26.26 -11.67 29.97
CA LEU A 358 27.71 -11.72 30.21
C LEU A 358 28.04 -11.57 31.71
N LEU A 359 27.34 -10.69 32.43
CA LEU A 359 27.46 -10.58 33.89
C LEU A 359 27.13 -11.90 34.60
N GLN A 360 26.03 -12.53 34.21
CA GLN A 360 25.62 -13.82 34.77
C GLN A 360 26.62 -14.95 34.46
N GLN A 361 27.26 -14.94 33.30
CA GLN A 361 28.15 -16.03 32.87
C GLN A 361 29.57 -15.91 33.42
N GLU A 362 30.09 -14.69 33.54
CA GLU A 362 31.51 -14.47 33.88
C GLU A 362 31.71 -13.87 35.28
N PHE A 363 30.64 -13.34 35.88
CA PHE A 363 30.66 -12.62 37.16
C PHE A 363 29.52 -13.04 38.09
N ASP A 364 29.09 -14.30 38.01
CA ASP A 364 28.03 -14.90 38.83
C ASP A 364 28.22 -14.71 40.35
N GLU A 365 29.45 -14.81 40.84
CA GLU A 365 29.79 -14.66 42.26
C GLU A 365 30.04 -13.20 42.69
N ALA A 366 30.05 -12.25 41.75
CA ALA A 366 30.27 -10.84 42.07
C ALA A 366 29.05 -10.27 42.81
N ASP A 367 29.29 -9.59 43.93
CA ASP A 367 28.23 -9.00 44.77
C ASP A 367 27.37 -8.02 43.97
N ALA A 368 27.99 -7.25 43.07
CA ALA A 368 27.26 -6.38 42.14
C ALA A 368 26.29 -7.13 41.21
N THR A 369 26.69 -8.31 40.72
CA THR A 369 25.84 -9.15 39.86
C THR A 369 24.68 -9.71 40.67
N LEU A 370 24.96 -10.35 41.81
CA LEU A 370 23.93 -10.95 42.67
C LEU A 370 22.86 -9.93 43.09
N ARG A 371 23.28 -8.78 43.63
CA ARG A 371 22.36 -7.70 44.02
C ARG A 371 21.50 -7.20 42.87
N HIS A 372 22.07 -7.13 41.67
CA HIS A 372 21.32 -6.70 40.51
C HIS A 372 20.30 -7.75 40.07
N LEU A 373 20.67 -9.02 39.99
CA LEU A 373 19.76 -10.09 39.58
C LEU A 373 18.57 -10.26 40.55
N GLU A 374 18.79 -10.00 41.83
CA GLU A 374 17.73 -10.02 42.84
C GLU A 374 16.86 -8.75 42.84
N SER A 375 17.38 -7.66 42.25
CA SER A 375 16.72 -6.36 42.27
C SER A 375 15.39 -6.36 41.52
N LYS A 376 14.47 -5.53 42.00
CA LYS A 376 13.22 -5.24 41.28
C LYS A 376 13.48 -4.61 39.91
N GLU A 377 14.52 -3.78 39.79
CA GLU A 377 14.94 -3.16 38.53
C GLU A 377 15.21 -4.21 37.44
N PHE A 378 15.94 -5.29 37.76
CA PHE A 378 16.19 -6.37 36.81
C PHE A 378 14.93 -7.15 36.43
N LYS A 379 14.02 -7.39 37.39
CA LYS A 379 12.73 -8.05 37.12
C LYS A 379 11.84 -7.20 36.19
N ASP A 380 11.80 -5.90 36.42
CA ASP A 380 11.08 -4.95 35.58
C ASP A 380 11.70 -4.90 34.16
N PHE A 381 13.03 -4.89 34.06
CA PHE A 381 13.75 -5.00 32.78
C PHE A 381 13.37 -6.26 31.99
N VAL A 382 13.40 -7.45 32.62
CA VAL A 382 13.07 -8.71 31.95
C VAL A 382 11.62 -8.69 31.43
N LYS A 383 10.70 -8.12 32.20
CA LYS A 383 9.31 -7.95 31.78
C LYS A 383 9.17 -7.04 30.55
N ASP A 384 9.89 -5.91 30.54
CA ASP A 384 9.88 -4.96 29.43
C ASP A 384 10.55 -5.54 28.16
N LEU A 385 11.64 -6.30 28.34
CA LEU A 385 12.31 -7.02 27.27
C LEU A 385 11.38 -8.07 26.64
N ASN A 386 10.75 -8.93 27.44
CA ASN A 386 9.82 -9.96 26.93
C ASN A 386 8.65 -9.32 26.17
N SER A 387 8.05 -8.27 26.73
CA SER A 387 6.98 -7.51 26.08
C SER A 387 7.42 -6.90 24.73
N SER A 388 8.69 -6.51 24.63
CA SER A 388 9.30 -5.98 23.41
C SER A 388 9.56 -7.08 22.37
N LEU A 389 10.05 -8.25 22.80
CA LEU A 389 10.29 -9.41 21.94
C LEU A 389 8.99 -9.97 21.35
N ASP A 390 7.93 -10.06 22.16
CA ASP A 390 6.61 -10.50 21.69
C ASP A 390 6.07 -9.60 20.57
N ARG A 391 6.33 -8.29 20.67
CA ARG A 391 5.99 -7.32 19.62
C ARG A 391 6.81 -7.51 18.36
N ILE A 392 8.14 -7.75 18.47
CA ILE A 392 8.97 -8.08 17.31
C ILE A 392 8.41 -9.32 16.63
N GLN A 393 8.14 -10.38 17.38
CA GLN A 393 7.64 -11.62 16.81
C GLN A 393 6.31 -11.39 16.08
N SER A 394 5.37 -10.68 16.72
CA SER A 394 4.10 -10.29 16.08
C SER A 394 4.31 -9.46 14.80
N THR A 395 5.34 -8.62 14.76
CA THR A 395 5.68 -7.82 13.59
C THR A 395 6.30 -8.66 12.47
N LEU A 396 7.20 -9.59 12.80
CA LEU A 396 7.76 -10.56 11.86
C LEU A 396 6.66 -11.45 11.26
N ASP A 397 5.77 -11.98 12.09
CA ASP A 397 4.63 -12.79 11.65
C ASP A 397 3.68 -12.00 10.74
N LYS A 398 3.51 -10.69 10.97
CA LYS A 398 2.70 -9.82 10.10
C LYS A 398 3.37 -9.56 8.75
N ILE A 399 4.70 -9.44 8.72
CA ILE A 399 5.46 -9.24 7.48
C ILE A 399 5.35 -10.47 6.58
N ASP A 400 5.46 -11.66 7.18
CA ASP A 400 5.37 -12.92 6.43
C ASP A 400 3.95 -13.21 5.92
N ASN A 401 2.91 -12.75 6.63
CA ASN A 401 1.52 -13.08 6.31
C ASN A 401 0.71 -11.99 5.58
N ASN A 402 1.16 -10.73 5.52
CA ASN A 402 0.32 -9.66 4.94
C ASN A 402 1.10 -8.49 4.31
N SER A 403 1.37 -8.60 3.00
CA SER A 403 2.12 -7.59 2.22
C SER A 403 1.53 -6.17 2.26
N ARG A 404 0.24 -6.02 2.58
CA ARG A 404 -0.44 -4.71 2.62
C ARG A 404 -0.11 -3.89 3.87
N ARG A 405 0.32 -4.51 4.97
CA ARG A 405 0.79 -3.82 6.20
C ARG A 405 2.31 -3.70 6.30
N THR A 406 3.03 -4.33 5.36
CA THR A 406 4.47 -4.18 5.21
C THR A 406 4.88 -2.71 5.11
N ALA A 407 4.11 -1.88 4.41
CA ALA A 407 4.46 -0.48 4.19
C ALA A 407 4.75 0.31 5.47
N SER A 408 3.84 0.24 6.46
CA SER A 408 4.01 0.98 7.73
C SER A 408 5.21 0.47 8.52
N TYR A 409 5.44 -0.84 8.53
CA TYR A 409 6.58 -1.45 9.20
C TYR A 409 7.91 -1.05 8.55
N VAL A 410 8.03 -1.11 7.22
CA VAL A 410 9.30 -0.81 6.58
C VAL A 410 9.63 0.69 6.73
N GLN A 411 8.63 1.57 6.73
CA GLN A 411 8.81 2.99 7.02
C GLN A 411 9.29 3.24 8.46
N GLU A 412 8.67 2.56 9.42
CA GLU A 412 9.05 2.63 10.83
C GLU A 412 10.48 2.13 11.06
N SER A 413 10.85 1.00 10.45
CA SER A 413 12.21 0.47 10.50
C SER A 413 13.23 1.49 9.99
N ILE A 414 12.95 2.20 8.89
CA ILE A 414 13.83 3.26 8.38
C ILE A 414 13.90 4.45 9.32
N ALA A 415 12.77 4.88 9.88
CA ALA A 415 12.73 6.00 10.81
C ALA A 415 13.58 5.73 12.05
N VAL A 416 13.48 4.51 12.61
CA VAL A 416 14.32 4.01 13.70
C VAL A 416 15.79 4.08 13.30
N SER A 417 16.15 3.53 12.14
CA SER A 417 17.54 3.51 11.67
C SER A 417 18.11 4.92 11.47
N LYS A 418 17.39 5.81 10.78
CA LYS A 418 17.86 7.19 10.53
C LYS A 418 18.14 7.94 11.83
N LYS A 419 17.24 7.79 12.81
CA LYS A 419 17.41 8.42 14.12
C LYS A 419 18.59 7.83 14.86
N GLY A 420 18.71 6.50 14.95
CA GLY A 420 19.82 5.93 15.67
C GLY A 420 21.17 6.11 14.98
N PHE A 421 21.24 6.37 13.67
CA PHE A 421 22.48 6.85 13.01
C PHE A 421 22.77 8.34 13.25
N SER A 422 21.76 9.22 13.32
CA SER A 422 22.00 10.62 13.72
C SER A 422 22.45 10.72 15.18
N ASP A 423 21.90 9.84 16.02
CA ASP A 423 22.15 9.84 17.46
C ASP A 423 23.39 9.02 17.84
N ALA A 424 23.89 8.17 16.94
CA ALA A 424 25.12 7.39 17.12
C ALA A 424 26.37 8.27 17.08
N SER A 425 26.61 9.02 18.16
CA SER A 425 27.88 9.70 18.43
C SER A 425 29.03 8.71 18.72
N ALA A 426 28.76 7.40 18.77
CA ALA A 426 29.64 6.40 19.36
C ALA A 426 30.64 5.76 18.38
N ASP A 427 30.35 5.68 17.08
CA ASP A 427 31.30 5.23 16.05
C ASP A 427 31.24 6.14 14.82
N ARG A 428 32.24 7.04 14.73
CA ARG A 428 32.38 7.95 13.58
C ARG A 428 32.42 7.19 12.26
N GLY A 429 32.98 5.98 12.21
CA GLY A 429 33.13 5.20 10.99
C GLY A 429 31.81 4.78 10.36
N MET A 430 30.85 4.25 11.14
CA MET A 430 29.54 3.87 10.64
C MET A 430 28.71 5.08 10.19
N SER A 431 28.73 6.16 11.00
CA SER A 431 28.02 7.40 10.66
C SER A 431 28.59 8.06 9.40
N GLU A 432 29.92 8.16 9.28
CA GLU A 432 30.59 8.73 8.11
C GLU A 432 30.31 7.91 6.84
N TYR A 433 30.35 6.58 6.92
CA TYR A 433 29.99 5.71 5.81
C TYR A 433 28.56 5.97 5.33
N TYR A 434 27.60 6.00 6.25
CA TYR A 434 26.20 6.19 5.91
C TYR A 434 25.96 7.56 5.29
N LEU A 435 26.52 8.63 5.88
CA LEU A 435 26.46 9.99 5.33
C LEU A 435 27.10 10.08 3.93
N LYS A 436 28.23 9.40 3.72
CA LYS A 436 28.88 9.34 2.40
C LYS A 436 27.97 8.67 1.37
N LYS A 437 27.36 7.52 1.72
CA LYS A 437 26.41 6.82 0.84
C LYS A 437 25.18 7.66 0.53
N HIS A 438 24.69 8.42 1.50
CA HIS A 438 23.58 9.35 1.29
C HIS A 438 23.95 10.45 0.29
N ARG A 439 25.10 11.11 0.47
CA ARG A 439 25.57 12.15 -0.46
C ARG A 439 25.85 11.61 -1.86
N GLU A 440 26.43 10.41 -1.97
CA GLU A 440 26.64 9.74 -3.26
C GLU A 440 25.29 9.46 -3.96
N TRP A 441 24.29 9.03 -3.20
CA TRP A 441 22.94 8.79 -3.70
C TRP A 441 22.22 10.07 -4.13
N GLU A 442 22.28 11.13 -3.32
CA GLU A 442 21.75 12.45 -3.67
C GLU A 442 22.39 12.96 -4.97
N LYS A 443 23.72 12.87 -5.08
CA LYS A 443 24.41 13.21 -6.33
C LYS A 443 23.92 12.36 -7.49
N LEU A 444 23.64 11.08 -7.31
CA LEU A 444 23.12 10.23 -8.39
C LEU A 444 21.69 10.62 -8.79
N MET A 445 20.85 10.98 -7.81
CA MET A 445 19.48 11.43 -8.05
C MET A 445 19.42 12.83 -8.66
N HIS A 446 20.40 13.69 -8.38
CA HIS A 446 20.47 15.07 -8.88
C HIS A 446 21.38 15.26 -10.11
N ASN A 447 22.38 14.40 -10.34
CA ASN A 447 23.23 14.45 -11.51
C ASN A 447 22.54 13.81 -12.73
N LYS A 448 21.45 14.47 -13.13
CA LYS A 448 20.99 14.57 -14.52
C LYS A 448 20.35 15.93 -14.84
N ASP A 449 20.42 16.91 -13.92
CA ASP A 449 19.91 18.27 -14.17
C ASP A 449 20.86 19.16 -14.97
N HIS A 450 22.17 18.88 -14.97
CA HIS A 450 23.11 19.55 -15.87
C HIS A 450 23.95 18.49 -16.57
N GLY A 451 23.74 18.36 -17.89
CA GLY A 451 24.68 17.66 -18.76
C GLY A 451 26.07 18.21 -18.51
N TYR A 452 27.05 17.30 -18.40
CA TYR A 452 28.43 17.67 -18.65
C TYR A 452 28.48 18.39 -20.01
N GLN A 453 28.83 19.67 -19.97
CA GLN A 453 29.25 20.44 -21.14
C GLN A 453 30.54 19.85 -21.71
#